data_AF-A0A428BZD4-F1
#
_entry.id   AF-A0A428BZD4-F1
#
_cell.length_a   1.000
_cell.length_b   1.000
_cell.length_c   1.000
_cell.angle_alpha   90.00
_cell.angle_beta   90.00
_cell.angle_gamma   90.00
#
_symmetry.space_group_name_H-M   'P 1'
#
loop_
_entity.id
_entity.type
_entity.pdbx_description
1 polymer ?
#
loop_
_entity_poly.entity_id
_entity_poly.type
_entity_poly.pdbx_seq_one_letter_code
_entity_poly.pdbx_strand_id
1 'polypeptide(L)'
;MKKLLTLSLALLSVTTLVACSGHKVEQTVPEEKVEQKQAKFDEKLFKEAGLLPFKNEKQLELGELDSKSRATGAHIQLKDSDEPTEKREPKLTYDPVGWHNYKFFYGDGKKEAWLMSRGHLIGYQFSGLYDEKKNLVPMTN
;
A
#
# COMPACT_ATOMS: atom_id res chain seq x y z
N MET A 1 -66.90 7.44 -17.85
CA MET A 1 -67.02 7.76 -19.29
C MET A 1 -65.69 8.33 -19.77
N LYS A 2 -65.17 7.79 -20.90
CA LYS A 2 -64.09 8.31 -21.79
C LYS A 2 -62.66 8.37 -21.18
N LYS A 3 -61.75 7.43 -21.46
CA LYS A 3 -61.01 7.05 -22.71
C LYS A 3 -59.82 7.97 -23.05
N LEU A 4 -58.66 7.30 -23.18
CA LEU A 4 -57.51 7.57 -24.08
C LEU A 4 -56.63 8.81 -23.83
N LEU A 5 -55.34 8.58 -23.56
CA LEU A 5 -54.28 8.65 -24.60
C LEU A 5 -52.92 8.16 -24.03
N THR A 6 -52.50 6.98 -24.46
CA THR A 6 -51.08 6.61 -24.57
C THR A 6 -50.63 6.99 -25.97
N LEU A 7 -49.53 7.73 -26.14
CA LEU A 7 -48.64 7.63 -27.31
C LEU A 7 -47.38 8.51 -27.16
N SER A 8 -46.21 7.88 -27.30
CA SER A 8 -45.07 8.34 -28.12
C SER A 8 -44.41 9.70 -27.84
N LEU A 9 -43.20 9.67 -27.28
CA LEU A 9 -42.09 10.50 -27.80
C LEU A 9 -40.73 9.81 -27.58
N ALA A 10 -40.49 8.74 -28.33
CA ALA A 10 -39.14 8.30 -28.66
C ALA A 10 -38.77 8.99 -29.98
N LEU A 11 -38.10 10.14 -29.93
CA LEU A 11 -37.32 10.70 -31.02
C LEU A 11 -36.56 11.92 -30.48
N LEU A 12 -35.30 11.75 -30.07
CA LEU A 12 -34.27 12.78 -30.22
C LEU A 12 -32.91 12.08 -30.19
N SER A 13 -32.56 11.53 -31.34
CA SER A 13 -31.24 11.00 -31.65
C SER A 13 -30.49 12.00 -32.52
N VAL A 14 -29.18 12.11 -32.28
CA VAL A 14 -28.15 12.62 -33.19
C VAL A 14 -28.09 14.14 -33.36
N THR A 15 -27.09 14.77 -32.72
CA THR A 15 -26.04 15.63 -33.33
C THR A 15 -25.36 16.49 -32.26
N THR A 16 -24.13 16.13 -31.87
CA THR A 16 -23.04 17.07 -31.55
C THR A 16 -21.72 16.28 -31.59
N LEU A 17 -21.27 16.00 -32.82
CA LEU A 17 -19.87 15.74 -33.10
C LEU A 17 -19.24 17.08 -33.52
N VAL A 18 -17.96 17.24 -33.14
CA VAL A 18 -16.98 18.26 -33.53
C VAL A 18 -16.71 19.30 -32.43
N ALA A 19 -15.65 19.03 -31.65
CA ALA A 19 -14.52 19.95 -31.40
C ALA A 19 -13.72 19.54 -30.15
N CYS A 20 -12.99 18.42 -30.21
CA CYS A 20 -11.79 18.20 -29.39
C CYS A 20 -10.75 17.50 -30.27
N SER A 21 -10.19 18.27 -31.21
CA SER A 21 -8.93 17.93 -31.86
C SER A 21 -7.82 18.15 -30.83
N GLY A 22 -7.56 17.12 -30.02
CA GLY A 22 -6.34 16.97 -29.24
C GLY A 22 -5.54 15.87 -29.90
N HIS A 23 -4.45 16.23 -30.57
CA HIS A 23 -3.47 15.30 -31.10
C HIS A 23 -3.03 14.33 -29.97
N LYS A 24 -3.48 13.08 -30.00
CA LYS A 24 -2.69 11.98 -29.41
C LYS A 24 -1.52 11.76 -30.35
N VAL A 25 -0.42 12.45 -30.08
CA VAL A 25 0.88 11.97 -30.53
C VAL A 25 1.11 10.68 -29.75
N GLU A 26 0.85 9.56 -30.42
CA GLU A 26 1.34 8.26 -29.99
C GLU A 26 2.86 8.35 -30.09
N GLN A 27 3.49 8.80 -29.00
CA GLN A 27 4.93 8.68 -28.84
C GLN A 27 5.21 7.19 -28.67
N THR A 28 5.48 6.53 -29.79
CA THR A 28 6.25 5.29 -29.80
C THR A 28 7.65 5.63 -29.31
N VAL A 29 7.81 5.69 -27.98
CA VAL A 29 9.12 5.57 -27.36
C VAL A 29 9.67 4.24 -27.88
N PRO A 30 10.85 4.24 -28.53
CA PRO A 30 11.48 2.97 -28.89
C PRO A 30 11.63 2.18 -27.60
N GLU A 31 10.94 1.03 -27.48
CA GLU A 31 11.32 0.02 -26.50
C GLU A 31 12.71 -0.45 -26.91
N GLU A 32 13.73 0.24 -26.39
CA GLU A 32 15.08 -0.27 -26.38
C GLU A 32 14.99 -1.58 -25.60
N LYS A 33 15.09 -2.70 -26.32
CA LYS A 33 15.35 -4.00 -25.71
C LYS A 33 16.70 -3.90 -25.05
N VAL A 34 16.71 -3.41 -23.81
CA VAL A 34 17.85 -3.54 -22.90
C VAL A 34 17.98 -5.04 -22.69
N GLU A 35 18.86 -5.65 -23.48
CA GLU A 35 19.28 -7.03 -23.27
C GLU A 35 19.93 -7.05 -21.89
N GLN A 36 19.16 -7.48 -20.88
CA GLN A 36 19.66 -7.66 -19.53
C GLN A 36 20.80 -8.67 -19.61
N LYS A 37 22.04 -8.19 -19.60
CA LYS A 37 23.21 -9.05 -19.36
C LYS A 37 22.92 -9.78 -18.06
N GLN A 38 22.68 -11.08 -18.16
CA GLN A 38 22.39 -11.92 -17.02
C GLN A 38 23.68 -12.02 -16.19
N ALA A 39 23.83 -11.08 -15.25
CA ALA A 39 24.90 -11.13 -14.27
C ALA A 39 24.72 -12.42 -13.47
N LYS A 40 25.82 -13.17 -13.27
CA LYS A 40 25.78 -14.32 -12.38
C LYS A 40 25.37 -13.84 -10.99
N PHE A 41 24.44 -14.55 -10.38
CA PHE A 41 24.01 -14.28 -9.01
C PHE A 41 25.21 -14.37 -8.07
N ASP A 42 25.51 -13.28 -7.37
CA ASP A 42 26.54 -13.24 -6.35
C ASP A 42 25.93 -13.62 -5.00
N GLU A 43 26.08 -14.89 -4.63
CA GLU A 43 25.56 -15.42 -3.37
C GLU A 43 26.20 -14.75 -2.14
N LYS A 44 27.45 -14.28 -2.24
CA LYS A 44 28.15 -13.64 -1.13
C LYS A 44 27.57 -12.25 -0.88
N LEU A 45 27.44 -11.44 -1.92
CA LEU A 45 26.81 -10.12 -1.83
C LEU A 45 25.38 -10.22 -1.32
N PHE A 46 24.64 -11.23 -1.77
CA PHE A 46 23.27 -11.48 -1.34
C PHE A 46 23.17 -11.77 0.15
N LYS A 47 24.06 -12.61 0.68
CA LYS A 47 24.13 -12.92 2.12
C LYS A 47 24.59 -11.72 2.95
N GLU A 48 25.56 -10.95 2.45
CA GLU A 48 26.04 -9.73 3.12
C GLU A 48 24.96 -8.63 3.18
N ALA A 49 24.11 -8.54 2.16
CA ALA A 49 22.98 -7.61 2.12
C ALA A 49 21.81 -8.00 3.04
N GLY A 50 21.83 -9.21 3.63
CA GLY A 50 20.76 -9.68 4.52
C GLY A 50 19.42 -9.93 3.82
N LEU A 51 19.44 -10.21 2.51
CA LEU A 51 18.23 -10.43 1.72
C LEU A 51 17.66 -11.84 1.93
N LEU A 52 16.32 -11.95 1.89
CA LEU A 52 15.63 -13.24 1.89
C LEU A 52 15.95 -14.02 0.61
N PRO A 53 16.42 -15.29 0.69
CA PRO A 53 16.66 -16.14 -0.48
C PRO A 53 15.50 -16.10 -1.46
N PHE A 54 15.77 -15.87 -2.74
CA PHE A 54 14.71 -15.72 -3.73
C PHE A 54 13.99 -17.06 -3.96
N LYS A 55 12.70 -17.13 -3.61
CA LYS A 55 11.85 -18.32 -3.80
C LYS A 55 10.78 -18.16 -4.88
N ASN A 56 10.74 -17.01 -5.56
CA ASN A 56 9.72 -16.65 -6.54
C ASN A 56 8.26 -16.64 -5.99
N GLU A 57 8.12 -16.54 -4.68
CA GLU A 57 6.85 -16.46 -3.95
C GLU A 57 6.95 -15.36 -2.88
N LYS A 58 5.80 -14.93 -2.36
CA LYS A 58 5.75 -13.99 -1.25
C LYS A 58 6.43 -14.61 -0.02
N GLN A 59 7.37 -13.89 0.57
CA GLN A 59 8.04 -14.28 1.81
C GLN A 59 7.91 -13.15 2.83
N LEU A 60 7.57 -13.51 4.06
CA LEU A 60 7.47 -12.60 5.19
C LEU A 60 8.11 -13.25 6.41
N GLU A 61 9.19 -12.67 6.90
CA GLU A 61 9.90 -13.11 8.09
C GLU A 61 9.78 -12.05 9.17
N LEU A 62 9.31 -12.46 10.34
CA LEU A 62 9.21 -11.61 11.52
C LEU A 62 10.12 -12.18 12.59
N GLY A 63 11.01 -11.36 13.12
CA GLY A 63 11.85 -11.72 14.25
C GLY A 63 11.03 -12.07 15.47
N GLU A 64 11.51 -13.04 16.27
CA GLU A 64 10.90 -13.32 17.55
C GLU A 64 10.94 -12.08 18.45
N LEU A 65 9.94 -11.96 19.32
CA LEU A 65 10.00 -10.93 20.35
C LEU A 65 11.22 -11.19 21.24
N ASP A 66 11.90 -10.12 21.64
CA ASP A 66 13.03 -10.27 22.56
C ASP A 66 12.57 -10.60 23.99
N SER A 67 13.53 -10.73 24.91
CA SER A 67 13.26 -11.02 26.33
C SER A 67 12.43 -9.97 27.05
N LYS A 68 12.17 -8.81 26.43
CA LYS A 68 11.32 -7.74 26.93
C LYS A 68 10.03 -7.60 26.11
N SER A 69 9.70 -8.60 25.30
CA SER A 69 8.52 -8.62 24.42
C SER A 69 8.51 -7.55 23.33
N ARG A 70 9.68 -7.03 22.92
CA ARG A 70 9.78 -6.00 21.87
C ARG A 70 9.90 -6.65 20.49
N ALA A 71 9.28 -6.05 19.49
CA ALA A 71 9.52 -6.40 18.09
C ALA A 71 11.00 -6.16 17.72
N THR A 72 11.62 -7.11 17.02
CA THR A 72 13.08 -7.12 16.78
C THR A 72 13.45 -6.82 15.33
N GLY A 73 12.65 -7.30 14.37
CA GLY A 73 12.88 -7.07 12.95
C GLY A 73 11.79 -7.70 12.11
N ALA A 74 11.64 -7.20 10.88
CA ALA A 74 10.73 -7.73 9.90
C ALA A 74 11.35 -7.58 8.51
N HIS A 75 11.22 -8.61 7.68
CA HIS A 75 11.69 -8.61 6.29
C HIS A 75 10.61 -9.21 5.38
N ILE A 76 10.39 -8.59 4.22
CA ILE A 76 9.44 -9.10 3.21
C ILE A 76 10.08 -9.12 1.83
N GLN A 77 9.69 -10.09 1.01
CA GLN A 77 9.94 -10.13 -0.43
C GLN A 77 8.60 -10.43 -1.09
N LEU A 78 8.15 -9.55 -1.98
CA LEU A 78 6.82 -9.64 -2.60
C LEU A 78 6.82 -9.01 -4.00
N LYS A 79 5.79 -9.31 -4.78
CA LYS A 79 5.41 -8.64 -6.03
C LYS A 79 4.18 -7.76 -5.80
N ASP A 80 3.89 -6.86 -6.74
CA ASP A 80 2.70 -6.02 -6.73
C ASP A 80 1.40 -6.83 -6.56
N SER A 81 1.32 -7.99 -7.23
CA SER A 81 0.18 -8.92 -7.12
C SER A 81 -0.01 -9.54 -5.74
N ASP A 82 1.00 -9.47 -4.87
CA ASP A 82 0.99 -10.08 -3.53
C ASP A 82 0.53 -9.11 -2.44
N GLU A 83 0.29 -7.84 -2.80
CA GLU A 83 -0.27 -6.83 -1.91
C GLU A 83 -1.70 -7.21 -1.48
N PRO A 84 -2.09 -6.92 -0.22
CA PRO A 84 -3.43 -7.21 0.24
C PRO A 84 -4.45 -6.31 -0.46
N THR A 85 -5.56 -6.92 -0.87
CA THR A 85 -6.71 -6.22 -1.46
C THR A 85 -7.76 -5.84 -0.42
N GLU A 86 -7.71 -6.46 0.76
CA GLU A 86 -8.61 -6.17 1.86
C GLU A 86 -8.33 -4.79 2.44
N LYS A 87 -9.41 -4.05 2.76
CA LYS A 87 -9.28 -2.76 3.41
C LYS A 87 -8.76 -2.94 4.84
N ARG A 88 -7.71 -2.21 5.20
CA ARG A 88 -7.19 -2.20 6.56
C ARG A 88 -8.28 -1.81 7.55
N GLU A 89 -8.40 -2.59 8.62
CA GLU A 89 -9.16 -2.23 9.79
C GLU A 89 -8.68 -0.88 10.36
N PRO A 90 -9.59 0.03 10.75
CA PRO A 90 -9.22 1.41 11.02
C PRO A 90 -8.31 1.55 12.25
N LYS A 91 -8.35 0.62 13.22
CA LYS A 91 -7.86 0.91 14.57
C LYS A 91 -6.57 0.26 15.10
N LEU A 92 -6.24 -1.01 15.03
CA LEU A 92 -5.21 -1.65 15.88
C LEU A 92 -5.54 -1.63 17.38
N THR A 93 -5.54 -2.82 17.98
CA THR A 93 -5.87 -3.08 19.38
C THR A 93 -4.68 -3.49 20.22
N TYR A 94 -3.60 -3.98 19.61
CA TYR A 94 -2.40 -4.39 20.32
C TYR A 94 -1.55 -3.18 20.74
N ASP A 95 -1.23 -3.09 22.03
CA ASP A 95 -0.34 -2.08 22.58
C ASP A 95 1.09 -2.65 22.68
N PRO A 96 2.03 -2.21 21.82
CA PRO A 96 3.40 -2.69 21.88
C PRO A 96 4.10 -2.18 23.14
N VAL A 97 5.21 -2.83 23.49
CA VAL A 97 5.99 -2.46 24.67
C VAL A 97 6.42 -0.99 24.62
N GLY A 98 6.20 -0.26 25.71
CA GLY A 98 6.46 1.18 25.79
C GLY A 98 5.35 2.06 25.22
N TRP A 99 4.19 1.48 24.86
CA TRP A 99 3.04 2.25 24.40
C TRP A 99 2.51 3.20 25.48
N HIS A 100 2.77 4.49 25.26
CA HIS A 100 2.16 5.60 25.95
C HIS A 100 1.92 6.70 24.92
N ASN A 101 0.71 7.24 24.88
CA ASN A 101 0.34 8.26 23.90
C ASN A 101 -0.12 9.53 24.58
N TYR A 102 0.36 10.65 24.08
CA TYR A 102 0.08 11.99 24.60
C TYR A 102 -0.55 12.82 23.50
N LYS A 103 -1.48 13.68 23.89
CA LYS A 103 -1.98 14.71 22.99
C LYS A 103 -1.05 15.91 23.08
N PHE A 104 -0.54 16.39 21.95
CA PHE A 104 0.32 17.56 21.90
C PHE A 104 -0.29 18.64 21.01
N PHE A 105 -0.06 19.90 21.39
CA PHE A 105 -0.50 21.07 20.64
C PHE A 105 0.63 21.55 19.72
N TYR A 106 0.29 21.98 18.51
CA TYR A 106 1.25 22.46 17.52
C TYR A 106 0.74 23.67 16.75
N GLY A 107 1.62 24.35 16.01
CA GLY A 107 1.31 25.59 15.30
C GLY A 107 1.12 26.77 16.26
N ASP A 108 -0.03 27.43 16.20
CA ASP A 108 -0.42 28.53 17.11
C ASP A 108 -1.00 28.03 18.45
N GLY A 109 -0.84 26.73 18.74
CA GLY A 109 -1.36 26.09 19.95
C GLY A 109 -2.85 25.69 19.85
N LYS A 110 -3.53 25.93 18.73
CA LYS A 110 -4.95 25.57 18.56
C LYS A 110 -5.17 24.22 17.89
N LYS A 111 -4.13 23.65 17.26
CA LYS A 111 -4.20 22.34 16.63
C LYS A 111 -3.63 21.30 17.59
N GLU A 112 -4.29 20.15 17.64
CA GLU A 112 -3.90 19.03 18.49
C GLU A 112 -3.71 17.77 17.65
N ALA A 113 -2.74 16.95 18.04
CA ALA A 113 -2.50 15.64 17.46
C ALA A 113 -2.05 14.67 18.56
N TRP A 114 -2.24 13.38 18.30
CA TRP A 114 -1.63 12.34 19.11
C TRP A 114 -0.15 12.24 18.74
N LEU A 115 0.73 12.18 19.73
CA LEU A 115 2.18 12.11 19.51
C LEU A 115 2.58 10.77 18.90
N MET A 116 1.97 9.68 19.38
CA MET A 116 2.35 8.33 19.01
C MET A 116 1.25 7.63 18.21
N SER A 117 1.67 6.68 17.38
CA SER A 117 0.86 5.71 16.66
C SER A 117 1.43 4.31 16.84
N ARG A 118 0.56 3.29 16.71
CA ARG A 118 0.97 1.89 16.62
C ARG A 118 1.51 1.66 15.21
N GLY A 119 2.80 1.89 15.03
CA GLY A 119 3.49 1.83 13.75
C GLY A 119 3.78 0.39 13.35
N HIS A 120 3.58 0.07 12.07
CA HIS A 120 4.02 -1.20 11.52
C HIS A 120 5.51 -1.14 11.15
N LEU A 121 6.29 -2.20 11.40
CA LEU A 121 7.64 -2.33 10.83
C LEU A 121 7.55 -2.51 9.30
N ILE A 122 6.63 -3.35 8.85
CA ILE A 122 6.25 -3.50 7.43
C ILE A 122 4.80 -3.07 7.27
N GLY A 123 4.61 -1.98 6.52
CA GLY A 123 3.30 -1.39 6.28
C GLY A 123 2.25 -2.37 5.78
N TYR A 124 0.99 -2.12 6.13
CA TYR A 124 -0.15 -2.97 5.78
C TYR A 124 -0.22 -3.26 4.27
N GLN A 125 0.00 -2.25 3.42
CA GLN A 125 -0.05 -2.39 1.95
C GLN A 125 0.94 -3.45 1.40
N PHE A 126 1.95 -3.84 2.18
CA PHE A 126 2.86 -4.91 1.79
C PHE A 126 2.56 -6.20 2.57
N SER A 127 2.41 -6.10 3.89
CA SER A 127 2.32 -7.27 4.78
C SER A 127 0.92 -7.87 4.88
N GLY A 128 -0.12 -7.04 4.81
CA GLY A 128 -1.50 -7.42 5.18
C GLY A 128 -1.69 -7.70 6.67
N LEU A 129 -0.67 -7.44 7.50
CA LEU A 129 -0.74 -7.69 8.94
C LEU A 129 -1.51 -6.59 9.65
N TYR A 130 -2.26 -6.95 10.68
CA TYR A 130 -3.03 -6.01 11.51
C TYR A 130 -2.46 -5.93 12.93
N ASP A 131 -2.96 -6.72 13.89
CA ASP A 131 -2.50 -6.72 15.28
C ASP A 131 -1.34 -7.71 15.54
N GLU A 132 -0.43 -7.84 14.57
CA GLU A 132 0.74 -8.72 14.72
C GLU A 132 1.80 -8.04 15.60
N LYS A 133 1.94 -8.53 16.83
CA LYS A 133 2.85 -7.99 17.85
C LYS A 133 4.32 -7.92 17.41
N LYS A 134 4.78 -8.83 16.54
CA LYS A 134 6.16 -8.82 15.99
C LYS A 134 6.37 -7.74 14.93
N ASN A 135 5.28 -7.14 14.43
CA ASN A 135 5.30 -6.10 13.41
C ASN A 135 4.85 -4.73 13.96
N LEU A 136 4.63 -4.58 15.26
CA LEU A 136 4.12 -3.34 15.85
C LEU A 136 5.09 -2.71 16.85
N VAL A 137 5.29 -1.39 16.71
CA VAL A 137 6.11 -0.57 17.61
C VAL A 137 5.45 0.78 17.89
N PRO A 138 5.70 1.42 19.04
CA PRO A 138 5.35 2.83 19.22
C PRO A 138 6.19 3.68 18.26
N MET A 139 5.54 4.46 17.38
CA MET A 139 6.19 5.35 16.43
C MET A 139 5.56 6.73 16.49
N THR A 140 6.36 7.79 16.38
CA THR A 140 5.83 9.16 16.33
C THR A 140 5.03 9.38 15.05
N ASN A 141 3.96 10.16 15.15
CA ASN A 141 3.22 10.65 13.98
C ASN A 141 3.96 11.72 13.19
#